data_AF-M4EA49-F1
#
_entry.id   AF-M4EA49-F1
#
_cell.length_a   1.000
_cell.length_b   1.000
_cell.length_c   1.000
_cell.angle_alpha   90.00
_cell.angle_beta   90.00
_cell.angle_gamma   90.00
#
_symmetry.space_group_name_H-M   'P 1'
#
loop_
_entity.id
_entity.type
_entity.pdbx_description
1 polymer ?
#
loop_
_entity_poly.entity_id
_entity_poly.type
_entity_poly.pdbx_seq_one_letter_code
_entity_poly.pdbx_strand_id
1 'polypeptide(L)' 'MAMKPNSKSHVSPANDQEVMFFKDITDPHETQLRHRLIHFWEARNPVQKTLIGLETLLIDEQGTS' A
#
# COMPACT_ATOMS: atom_id res chain seq x y z
N MET A 1 33.59 33.97 -13.85
CA MET A 1 33.48 32.76 -13.02
C MET A 1 32.02 32.62 -12.63
N ALA A 2 31.36 31.53 -13.05
CA ALA A 2 29.92 31.34 -12.88
C ALA A 2 29.61 30.74 -11.50
N MET A 3 28.76 31.39 -10.72
CA MET A 3 28.20 30.81 -9.50
C MET A 3 26.94 30.00 -9.88
N LYS A 4 26.98 28.69 -9.65
CA LYS A 4 25.89 27.76 -9.91
C LYS A 4 24.96 27.74 -8.68
N PRO A 5 23.63 27.80 -8.84
CA PRO A 5 22.72 27.96 -7.71
C PRO A 5 22.64 26.67 -6.88
N ASN A 6 22.73 26.84 -5.56
CA ASN A 6 22.60 25.79 -4.56
C ASN A 6 21.22 25.15 -4.69
N SER A 7 21.18 23.93 -5.25
CA SER A 7 20.01 23.06 -5.19
C SER A 7 19.85 22.58 -3.76
N LYS A 8 19.14 23.37 -2.94
CA LYS A 8 18.51 22.84 -1.74
C LYS A 8 17.46 21.86 -2.23
N SER A 9 17.83 20.59 -2.31
CA SER A 9 16.86 19.51 -2.43
C SER A 9 15.87 19.71 -1.29
N HIS A 10 14.65 20.10 -1.62
CA HIS A 10 13.53 20.04 -0.70
C HIS A 10 13.35 18.55 -0.40
N VAL A 11 14.07 18.05 0.59
CA VAL A 11 13.79 16.77 1.21
C VAL A 11 12.43 16.99 1.84
N SER A 12 11.39 16.59 1.13
CA SER A 12 10.08 16.42 1.73
C SER A 12 10.30 15.64 3.02
N PRO A 13 9.73 16.07 4.17
CA PRO A 13 9.81 15.26 5.36
C PRO A 13 9.30 13.89 4.94
N ALA A 14 10.15 12.87 5.05
CA ALA A 14 9.68 11.50 5.02
C ALA A 14 8.57 11.51 6.07
N ASN A 15 7.34 11.37 5.61
CA ASN A 15 6.21 11.28 6.50
C ASN A 15 6.48 9.96 7.22
N ASP A 16 7.14 10.02 8.37
CA ASP A 16 7.43 8.91 9.28
C ASP A 16 6.11 8.47 9.92
N GLN A 17 5.06 8.33 9.11
CA GLN A 17 3.90 7.55 9.47
C GLN A 17 4.43 6.14 9.65
N GLU A 18 4.35 5.68 10.90
CA GLU A 18 4.74 4.35 11.31
C GLU A 18 4.07 3.33 10.36
N VAL A 19 4.90 2.69 9.53
CA VAL A 19 4.44 1.64 8.64
C VAL A 19 4.17 0.43 9.51
N MET A 20 2.91 0.01 9.58
CA MET A 20 2.53 -1.17 10.35
C MET A 20 2.61 -2.44 9.48
N PHE A 21 2.66 -3.59 10.16
CA PHE A 21 2.51 -4.92 9.56
C PHE A 21 1.14 -5.51 9.90
N PHE A 22 0.69 -6.53 9.17
CA PHE A 22 -0.64 -7.13 9.37
C PHE A 22 -0.86 -7.63 10.79
N LYS A 23 0.17 -8.22 11.40
CA LYS A 23 0.11 -8.77 12.78
C LYS A 23 -0.09 -7.70 13.85
N ASP A 24 0.27 -6.45 13.56
CA ASP A 24 0.26 -5.35 14.53
C ASP A 24 -1.10 -4.61 14.49
N ILE A 25 -1.97 -4.96 13.55
CA ILE A 25 -3.32 -4.40 13.42
C ILE A 25 -4.23 -5.05 14.48
N THR A 26 -4.56 -4.27 15.50
CA THR A 26 -5.43 -4.70 16.61
C THR A 26 -6.82 -4.09 16.55
N ASP A 27 -6.95 -2.88 16.00
CA ASP A 27 -8.21 -2.13 15.91
C ASP A 27 -8.40 -1.46 14.54
N PRO A 28 -9.65 -1.21 14.12
CA PRO A 28 -9.99 -0.58 12.84
C PRO A 28 -9.71 0.93 12.85
N HIS A 29 -8.42 1.29 12.93
CA HIS A 29 -7.93 2.66 12.80
C HIS A 29 -7.26 2.86 11.43
N GLU A 30 -7.27 4.09 10.95
CA GLU A 30 -6.54 4.44 9.72
C GLU A 30 -5.03 4.32 9.97
N THR A 31 -4.39 3.41 9.25
CA THR A 31 -2.95 3.17 9.27
C THR A 31 -2.37 3.05 7.87
N GLN A 32 -1.07 3.32 7.74
CA GLN A 32 -0.32 2.98 6.53
C GLN A 32 0.30 1.59 6.65
N LEU A 33 -0.01 0.74 5.69
CA LEU A 33 0.55 -0.61 5.55
C LEU A 33 1.33 -0.73 4.23
N ARG A 34 2.55 -1.27 4.30
CA ARG A 34 3.29 -1.69 3.10
C ARG A 34 3.03 -3.17 2.85
N HIS A 35 2.52 -3.46 1.65
CA HIS A 35 2.19 -4.82 1.26
C HIS A 35 2.43 -5.03 -0.25
N ARG A 36 2.46 -6.29 -0.65
CA ARG A 36 2.45 -6.74 -2.03
C ARG A 36 1.15 -7.50 -2.27
N LEU A 37 0.47 -7.16 -3.36
CA LEU A 37 -0.65 -7.95 -3.88
C LEU A 37 -0.08 -9.20 -4.58
N ILE A 38 -0.47 -10.38 -4.11
CA ILE A 38 -0.02 -11.66 -4.69
C ILE A 38 -1.12 -12.39 -5.46
N HIS A 39 -2.38 -12.10 -5.16
CA HIS A 39 -3.52 -12.62 -5.90
C HIS A 39 -4.66 -11.63 -5.90
N PHE A 40 -5.33 -11.50 -7.03
CA PHE A 40 -6.50 -10.66 -7.22
C PHE A 40 -7.50 -11.42 -8.09
N TRP A 41 -8.75 -11.47 -7.64
CA TRP A 41 -9.83 -11.99 -8.46
C TRP A 41 -11.10 -11.15 -8.35
N GLU A 42 -11.84 -11.13 -9.45
CA GLU A 42 -13.16 -10.51 -9.52
C GLU A 42 -14.22 -11.59 -9.72
N ALA A 43 -15.19 -11.63 -8.82
CA ALA A 43 -16.41 -12.39 -9.01
C ALA A 43 -17.32 -11.61 -9.94
N ARG A 44 -17.61 -12.10 -11.15
CA ARG A 44 -18.58 -11.47 -12.05
C ARG A 44 -19.72 -12.41 -12.37
N ASN A 45 -20.94 -11.89 -12.40
CA ASN A 45 -22.09 -12.59 -12.96
C ASN A 45 -21.84 -12.75 -14.47
N PRO A 46 -21.71 -13.97 -15.02
CA PRO A 46 -21.40 -14.14 -16.43
C PRO A 46 -22.56 -13.72 -17.36
N VAL A 47 -23.80 -13.74 -16.84
CA VAL A 47 -25.03 -13.39 -17.56
C VAL A 47 -25.29 -11.89 -17.50
N GLN A 48 -25.34 -11.33 -16.29
CA GLN A 48 -25.62 -9.90 -16.08
C GLN A 48 -24.39 -9.00 -16.24
N LYS A 49 -23.19 -9.58 -16.33
CA LYS A 49 -21.88 -8.90 -16.36
C LYS A 49 -21.60 -7.99 -15.15
N THR A 50 -22.41 -8.10 -14.09
CA THR A 50 -22.27 -7.34 -12.85
C THR A 50 -21.14 -7.89 -11.98
N LEU A 51 -20.37 -7.00 -11.34
CA LEU A 51 -19.40 -7.37 -10.32
C LEU A 51 -20.14 -7.81 -9.04
N ILE A 52 -19.86 -9.01 -8.56
CA ILE A 52 -20.46 -9.62 -7.36
C ILE A 52 -19.50 -9.50 -6.17
N GLY A 53 -18.19 -9.45 -6.41
CA GLY A 53 -17.20 -9.42 -5.35
C GLY A 53 -15.79 -9.27 -5.86
N LEU A 54 -14.89 -8.92 -4.94
CA LEU A 54 -13.45 -8.84 -5.14
C LEU A 54 -12.81 -9.56 -3.95
N GLU A 55 -11.79 -10.37 -4.20
CA GLU A 55 -10.89 -10.78 -3.12
C GLU A 55 -9.45 -10.60 -3.55
N THR A 56 -8.66 -10.17 -2.57
CA THR A 56 -7.25 -9.85 -2.71
C THR A 56 -6.47 -10.59 -1.64
N LEU A 57 -5.40 -11.26 -2.06
CA LEU A 57 -4.42 -11.81 -1.15
C LEU A 57 -3.22 -10.89 -1.14
N LEU A 58 -2.91 -10.38 0.05
CA LEU A 58 -1.83 -9.44 0.29
C LEU A 58 -0.80 -10.10 1.21
N ILE A 59 0.48 -9.82 0.98
CA ILE A 59 1.56 -10.17 1.90
C ILE A 59 2.29 -8.89 2.31
N ASP A 60 2.63 -8.76 3.59
CA ASP A 60 3.55 -7.73 4.02
C ASP A 60 4.99 -8.26 3.95
N GLU A 61 5.96 -7.49 4.46
CA GLU A 61 7.37 -7.88 4.42
C GLU A 61 7.70 -9.10 5.31
N GLN A 62 6.82 -9.47 6.24
CA GLN A 62 7.00 -10.66 7.10
C GLN A 62 6.53 -11.94 6.41
N GLY A 63 5.67 -11.83 5.39
CA GLY A 63 5.13 -12.96 4.66
C GLY A 63 4.07 -13.75 5.44
N THR A 64 3.45 -14.74 4.78
CA THR A 64 2.56 -15.71 5.42
C THR A 64 3.41 -16.87 5.95
N SER A 65 3.71 -16.88 7.25
CA SER A 65 4.35 -18.04 7.89
C SER A 65 3.37 -19.20 8.10
#